data_AF-U6N1M8-F1
#
_entry.id   AF-U6N1M8-F1
#
_cell.length_a   1.000
_cell.length_b   1.000
_cell.length_c   1.000
_cell.angle_alpha   90.00
_cell.angle_beta   90.00
_cell.angle_gamma   90.00
#
_symmetry.space_group_name_H-M   'P 1'
#
loop_
_entity.id
_entity.type
_entity.pdbx_description
1 polymer ?
#
loop_
_entity_poly.entity_id
_entity_poly.type
_entity_poly.pdbx_seq_one_letter_code
_entity_poly.pdbx_strand_id
1 'polypeptide(L)'
;MAEQMAVLQQLLLATLDPRPSVRQAAEQQLTAARQTDLGQFVGSMAALIALDQPLPGPQGAPGSPEDLLIAKQIAAVTFKNSISAKDLTLDGAAAEAWRALPNETKADIKKQLLAALHTDCIQVGNAVCQVLAKLGVIELRSMEFEGLLPALQEMVQQAVSCQQQQQQQQQLLKACGRHALTCLAYLCEELADIVSEGEDPSEVFSEQRCNVVLTAVLLGLKDPDPQLKVAALRALYHALVFAKGNFNKKVLSTSDIFENTFARKIVQRLQPDCWGLLQKQRFREERDYIINSVVEAGDATNPSAVQVAAFDCIVQISQEYYSLLEAYMPAMGPVRRECSRGWRQLHLF
;
A
#
# COMPACT_ATOMS: atom_id res chain seq x y z
N MET A 1 23.51 -6.16 -23.30
CA MET A 1 22.34 -6.04 -22.40
C MET A 1 21.43 -7.26 -22.48
N ALA A 2 20.79 -7.59 -23.62
CA ALA A 2 19.84 -8.72 -23.69
C ALA A 2 20.44 -10.08 -23.23
N GLU A 3 21.67 -10.39 -23.65
CA GLU A 3 22.36 -11.61 -23.24
C GLU A 3 22.67 -11.64 -21.73
N GLN A 4 23.12 -10.52 -21.16
CA GLN A 4 23.37 -10.40 -19.71
C GLN A 4 22.08 -10.56 -18.90
N MET A 5 20.96 -10.03 -19.40
CA MET A 5 19.66 -10.20 -18.76
C MET A 5 19.16 -11.64 -18.84
N ALA A 6 19.40 -12.32 -19.96
CA ALA A 6 19.05 -13.73 -20.10
C ALA A 6 19.87 -14.59 -19.11
N VAL A 7 21.16 -14.30 -18.96
CA VAL A 7 22.01 -14.95 -17.94
C VAL A 7 21.48 -14.70 -16.53
N LEU A 8 21.11 -13.46 -16.21
CA LEU A 8 20.53 -13.12 -14.90
C LEU A 8 19.22 -13.88 -14.64
N GLN A 9 18.32 -13.93 -15.62
CA GLN A 9 17.07 -14.68 -15.52
C GLN A 9 17.33 -16.15 -15.23
N GLN A 10 18.25 -16.78 -15.96
CA GLN A 10 18.63 -18.18 -15.74
C GLN A 10 19.25 -18.40 -14.36
N LEU A 11 20.09 -17.46 -13.90
CA LEU A 11 20.72 -17.52 -12.58
C LEU A 11 19.67 -17.46 -11.46
N LEU A 12 18.67 -16.58 -11.58
CA LEU A 12 17.56 -16.48 -10.64
C LEU A 12 16.73 -17.77 -10.62
N LEU A 13 16.38 -18.32 -11.78
CA LEU A 13 15.64 -19.59 -11.86
C LEU A 13 16.43 -20.76 -11.26
N ALA A 14 17.75 -20.78 -11.45
CA ALA A 14 18.63 -21.80 -10.88
C ALA A 14 18.63 -21.81 -9.33
N THR A 15 18.21 -20.72 -8.66
CA THR A 15 18.02 -20.70 -7.20
C THR A 15 16.87 -21.59 -6.72
N LEU A 16 15.97 -22.01 -7.63
CA LEU A 16 14.88 -22.95 -7.35
C LEU A 16 15.17 -24.38 -7.84
N ASP A 17 16.33 -24.66 -8.44
CA ASP A 17 16.67 -26.00 -8.97
C ASP A 17 16.60 -27.06 -7.85
N PRO A 18 16.05 -28.26 -8.08
CA PRO A 18 15.99 -29.29 -7.05
C PRO A 18 17.37 -29.74 -6.55
N ARG A 19 18.44 -29.59 -7.35
CA ARG A 19 19.81 -30.00 -7.02
C ARG A 19 20.51 -28.93 -6.17
N PRO A 20 20.96 -29.28 -4.94
CA PRO A 20 21.60 -28.33 -4.04
C PRO A 20 22.86 -27.66 -4.62
N SER A 21 23.66 -28.38 -5.42
CA SER A 21 24.88 -27.85 -6.02
C SER A 21 24.60 -26.71 -7.01
N VAL A 22 23.51 -26.81 -7.77
CA VAL A 22 23.11 -25.77 -8.73
C VAL A 22 22.57 -24.54 -8.01
N ARG A 23 21.69 -24.72 -7.02
CA ARG A 23 21.18 -23.60 -6.21
C ARG A 23 22.30 -22.84 -5.52
N GLN A 24 23.19 -23.55 -4.83
CA GLN A 24 24.30 -22.93 -4.09
C GLN A 24 25.26 -22.19 -5.02
N ALA A 25 25.57 -22.76 -6.19
CA ALA A 25 26.38 -22.07 -7.18
C ALA A 25 25.71 -20.78 -7.69
N ALA A 26 24.39 -20.80 -7.90
CA ALA A 26 23.63 -19.64 -8.32
C ALA A 26 23.59 -18.55 -7.23
N GLU A 27 23.30 -18.92 -5.98
CA GLU A 27 23.30 -18.02 -4.83
C GLU A 27 24.67 -17.38 -4.58
N GLN A 28 25.76 -18.15 -4.73
CA GLN A 28 27.12 -17.65 -4.61
C GLN A 28 27.44 -16.60 -5.68
N GLN A 29 27.04 -16.85 -6.94
CA GLN A 29 27.23 -15.88 -8.03
C GLN A 29 26.43 -14.59 -7.80
N LEU A 30 25.17 -14.69 -7.36
CA LEU A 30 24.35 -13.52 -7.01
C LEU A 30 24.96 -12.74 -5.85
N THR A 31 25.47 -13.43 -4.84
CA THR A 31 26.13 -12.81 -3.69
C THR A 31 27.41 -12.09 -4.10
N ALA A 32 28.24 -12.70 -4.94
CA ALA A 32 29.46 -12.09 -5.46
C ALA A 32 29.17 -10.86 -6.33
N ALA A 33 28.13 -10.93 -7.19
CA ALA A 33 27.71 -9.79 -8.00
C ALA A 33 27.25 -8.61 -7.13
N ARG A 34 26.44 -8.87 -6.10
CA ARG A 34 26.00 -7.86 -5.12
C ARG A 34 27.18 -7.20 -4.40
N GLN A 35 28.19 -7.97 -4.02
CA GLN A 35 29.39 -7.46 -3.33
C GLN A 35 30.32 -6.66 -4.23
N THR A 36 30.31 -6.94 -5.54
CA THR A 36 31.17 -6.27 -6.51
C THR A 36 30.67 -4.86 -6.82
N ASP A 37 29.39 -4.73 -7.16
CA ASP A 37 28.76 -3.44 -7.42
C ASP A 37 27.27 -3.53 -7.06
N LEU A 38 26.91 -2.95 -5.92
CA LEU A 38 25.52 -2.95 -5.46
C LEU A 38 24.61 -2.24 -6.47
N GLY A 39 25.01 -1.07 -6.97
CA GLY A 39 24.19 -0.24 -7.85
C GLY A 39 23.87 -0.93 -9.17
N GLN A 40 24.88 -1.54 -9.80
CA GLN A 40 24.70 -2.35 -10.99
C GLN A 40 23.84 -3.59 -10.72
N PHE A 41 24.04 -4.24 -9.57
CA PHE A 41 23.29 -5.43 -9.18
C PHE A 41 21.79 -5.12 -9.02
N VAL A 42 21.44 -4.13 -8.19
CA VAL A 42 20.04 -3.75 -7.99
C VAL A 42 19.42 -3.13 -9.24
N GLY A 43 20.20 -2.42 -10.05
CA GLY A 43 19.78 -1.91 -11.36
C GLY A 43 19.41 -3.03 -12.33
N SER A 44 20.19 -4.11 -12.35
CA SER A 44 19.92 -5.28 -13.21
C SER A 44 18.66 -6.04 -12.75
N MET A 45 18.42 -6.13 -11.44
CA MET A 45 17.19 -6.70 -10.89
C MET A 45 15.97 -5.86 -11.27
N ALA A 46 16.04 -4.53 -11.09
CA ALA A 46 14.96 -3.61 -11.48
C ALA A 46 14.63 -3.72 -12.98
N ALA A 47 15.66 -3.81 -13.83
CA ALA A 47 15.48 -3.97 -15.27
C ALA A 47 14.77 -5.28 -15.60
N LEU A 48 15.14 -6.38 -14.93
CA LEU A 48 14.51 -7.70 -15.14
C LEU A 48 13.05 -7.72 -14.69
N ILE A 49 12.77 -7.10 -13.54
CA ILE A 49 11.42 -6.95 -12.99
C ILE A 49 10.50 -6.21 -14.00
N ALA A 50 11.03 -5.20 -14.68
CA ALA A 50 10.30 -4.36 -15.63
C ALA A 50 10.19 -4.94 -17.06
N LEU A 51 10.71 -6.14 -17.35
CA LEU A 51 10.61 -6.74 -18.69
C LEU A 51 9.18 -7.10 -19.08
N ASP A 52 8.68 -6.62 -20.22
CA ASP A 52 7.33 -6.95 -20.69
C ASP A 52 7.25 -8.31 -21.42
N GLN A 53 8.38 -8.79 -21.94
CA GLN A 53 8.44 -9.99 -22.78
C GLN A 53 9.53 -10.95 -22.29
N PRO A 54 9.29 -12.27 -22.40
CA PRO A 54 10.26 -13.26 -21.97
C PRO A 54 11.50 -13.22 -22.86
N LEU A 55 12.66 -13.40 -22.23
CA LEU A 55 13.93 -13.48 -22.96
C LEU A 55 14.10 -14.87 -23.59
N PRO A 56 14.79 -14.98 -24.74
CA PRO A 56 15.11 -16.26 -25.33
C PRO A 56 15.88 -17.15 -24.35
N GLY A 57 15.50 -18.43 -24.30
CA GLY A 57 16.20 -19.43 -23.51
C GLY A 57 17.55 -19.83 -24.12
N PRO A 58 18.27 -20.77 -23.47
CA PRO A 58 19.50 -21.32 -24.02
C PRO A 58 19.30 -21.82 -25.45
N GLN A 59 20.29 -21.59 -26.31
CA GLN A 59 20.28 -22.04 -27.72
C GLN A 59 19.15 -21.46 -28.58
N GLY A 60 18.56 -20.33 -28.16
CA GLY A 60 17.52 -19.65 -28.94
C GLY A 60 16.13 -20.26 -28.78
N ALA A 61 15.91 -21.09 -27.75
CA ALA A 61 14.58 -21.57 -27.40
C ALA A 61 13.62 -20.40 -27.13
N PRO A 62 12.33 -20.48 -27.52
CA PRO A 62 11.36 -19.45 -27.21
C PRO A 62 11.29 -19.23 -25.70
N GLY A 63 11.28 -17.97 -25.28
CA GLY A 63 11.20 -17.60 -23.87
C GLY A 63 9.87 -18.03 -23.25
N SER A 64 9.91 -18.59 -22.04
CA SER A 64 8.72 -18.97 -21.28
C SER A 64 8.17 -17.74 -20.52
N PRO A 65 6.89 -17.35 -20.73
CA PRO A 65 6.26 -16.29 -19.94
C PRO A 65 6.19 -16.65 -18.45
N GLU A 66 5.97 -17.92 -18.12
CA GLU A 66 5.92 -18.40 -16.74
C GLU A 66 7.30 -18.25 -16.05
N ASP A 67 8.37 -18.63 -16.74
CA ASP A 67 9.74 -18.47 -16.24
C ASP A 67 10.08 -17.00 -16.01
N LEU A 68 9.60 -16.09 -16.87
CA LEU A 68 9.77 -14.66 -16.65
C LEU A 68 9.04 -14.22 -15.38
N LEU A 69 7.78 -14.62 -15.17
CA LEU A 69 7.02 -14.24 -13.97
C LEU A 69 7.70 -14.75 -12.69
N ILE A 70 8.19 -15.98 -12.70
CA ILE A 70 8.95 -16.55 -11.57
C ILE A 70 10.25 -15.76 -11.36
N ALA A 71 11.01 -15.50 -12.42
CA ALA A 71 12.25 -14.72 -12.32
C ALA A 71 12.01 -13.29 -11.81
N LYS A 72 10.93 -12.62 -12.22
CA LYS A 72 10.54 -11.30 -11.70
C LYS A 72 10.27 -11.35 -10.20
N GLN A 73 9.58 -12.38 -9.71
CA GLN A 73 9.32 -12.56 -8.28
C GLN A 73 10.63 -12.77 -7.50
N ILE A 74 11.51 -13.65 -7.97
CA ILE A 74 12.81 -13.91 -7.32
C ILE A 74 13.69 -12.65 -7.37
N ALA A 75 13.71 -11.93 -8.49
CA ALA A 75 14.44 -10.67 -8.64
C ALA A 75 13.97 -9.62 -7.64
N ALA A 76 12.66 -9.44 -7.46
CA ALA A 76 12.10 -8.49 -6.51
C ALA A 76 12.45 -8.86 -5.05
N VAL A 77 12.35 -10.14 -4.69
CA VAL A 77 12.77 -10.61 -3.36
C VAL A 77 14.27 -10.43 -3.15
N THR A 78 15.08 -10.74 -4.15
CA THR A 78 16.55 -10.58 -4.11
C THR A 78 16.95 -9.11 -4.00
N PHE A 79 16.26 -8.24 -4.74
CA PHE A 79 16.40 -6.79 -4.62
C PHE A 79 16.10 -6.35 -3.19
N LYS A 80 14.93 -6.72 -2.65
CA LYS A 80 14.53 -6.34 -1.29
C LYS A 80 15.56 -6.77 -0.24
N ASN A 81 16.06 -7.99 -0.35
CA ASN A 81 17.11 -8.54 0.53
C ASN A 81 18.48 -7.86 0.36
N SER A 82 18.67 -7.03 -0.67
CA SER A 82 19.87 -6.23 -0.87
C SER A 82 19.80 -4.86 -0.19
N ILE A 83 18.59 -4.39 0.14
CA ILE A 83 18.34 -3.10 0.79
C ILE A 83 17.64 -3.24 2.15
N SER A 84 17.48 -4.47 2.65
CA SER A 84 16.83 -4.76 3.92
C SER A 84 17.37 -6.03 4.55
N ALA A 85 17.36 -6.06 5.89
CA ALA A 85 17.67 -7.22 6.70
C ALA A 85 16.70 -7.36 7.87
N LYS A 86 16.66 -8.54 8.50
CA LYS A 86 15.89 -8.75 9.74
C LYS A 86 16.58 -8.17 10.98
N ASP A 87 17.90 -8.14 10.95
CA ASP A 87 18.69 -7.53 12.01
C ASP A 87 18.74 -6.01 11.79
N LEU A 88 18.38 -5.24 12.81
CA LEU A 88 18.26 -3.78 12.72
C LEU A 88 19.58 -3.10 12.30
N THR A 89 20.73 -3.63 12.73
CA THR A 89 22.03 -3.05 12.40
C THR A 89 22.37 -3.29 10.93
N LEU A 90 22.11 -4.50 10.44
CA LEU A 90 22.30 -4.85 9.03
C LEU A 90 21.30 -4.12 8.12
N ASP A 91 20.07 -3.89 8.60
CA ASP A 91 19.04 -3.16 7.86
C ASP A 91 19.43 -1.68 7.70
N GLY A 92 19.94 -1.05 8.76
CA GLY A 92 20.51 0.30 8.72
C GLY A 92 21.68 0.42 7.74
N ALA A 93 22.64 -0.51 7.79
CA ALA A 93 23.77 -0.54 6.85
C ALA A 93 23.33 -0.75 5.40
N ALA A 94 22.33 -1.59 5.15
CA ALA A 94 21.76 -1.79 3.81
C ALA A 94 21.06 -0.53 3.29
N ALA A 95 20.33 0.18 4.16
CA ALA A 95 19.71 1.45 3.83
C ALA A 95 20.75 2.55 3.52
N GLU A 96 21.85 2.61 4.27
CA GLU A 96 22.97 3.52 3.99
C GLU A 96 23.65 3.20 2.65
N ALA A 97 23.89 1.92 2.36
CA ALA A 97 24.45 1.49 1.08
C ALA A 97 23.55 1.88 -0.11
N TRP A 98 22.23 1.78 0.04
CA TRP A 98 21.28 2.30 -0.94
C TRP A 98 21.36 3.82 -1.08
N ARG A 99 21.37 4.58 0.02
CA ARG A 99 21.45 6.05 -0.01
C ARG A 99 22.73 6.56 -0.67
N ALA A 100 23.82 5.82 -0.57
CA ALA A 100 25.09 6.14 -1.20
C ALA A 100 25.11 5.94 -2.73
N LEU A 101 24.09 5.30 -3.31
CA LEU A 101 24.00 5.12 -4.76
C LEU A 101 23.77 6.45 -5.49
N PRO A 102 24.26 6.61 -6.74
CA PRO A 102 24.02 7.80 -7.53
C PRO A 102 22.53 8.09 -7.72
N ASN A 103 22.14 9.36 -7.64
CA ASN A 103 20.74 9.78 -7.76
C ASN A 103 20.09 9.37 -9.09
N GLU A 104 20.84 9.40 -10.19
CA GLU A 104 20.37 8.95 -11.51
C GLU A 104 20.02 7.45 -11.48
N THR A 105 20.90 6.61 -10.90
CA THR A 105 20.66 5.18 -10.72
C THR A 105 19.42 4.92 -9.86
N LYS A 106 19.29 5.61 -8.72
CA LYS A 106 18.09 5.50 -7.87
C LYS A 106 16.82 5.90 -8.63
N ALA A 107 16.86 6.98 -9.41
CA ALA A 107 15.72 7.48 -10.19
C ALA A 107 15.28 6.47 -11.26
N ASP A 108 16.21 5.90 -12.01
CA ASP A 108 15.93 4.90 -13.04
C ASP A 108 15.33 3.62 -12.45
N ILE A 109 15.88 3.14 -11.33
CA ILE A 109 15.36 1.98 -10.61
C ILE A 109 13.92 2.22 -10.15
N LYS A 110 13.65 3.37 -9.51
CA LYS A 110 12.30 3.72 -9.04
C LYS A 110 11.29 3.77 -10.17
N LYS A 111 11.66 4.32 -11.33
CA LYS A 111 10.82 4.35 -12.53
C LYS A 111 10.48 2.94 -13.01
N GLN A 112 11.48 2.05 -13.08
CA GLN A 112 11.29 0.67 -13.52
C GLN A 112 10.40 -0.13 -12.57
N LEU A 113 10.59 0.03 -11.26
CA LEU A 113 9.77 -0.65 -10.24
C LEU A 113 8.30 -0.18 -10.28
N LEU A 114 8.06 1.12 -10.44
CA LEU A 114 6.69 1.64 -10.61
C LEU A 114 6.02 1.13 -11.89
N ALA A 115 6.77 1.03 -13.00
CA ALA A 115 6.27 0.45 -14.24
C ALA A 115 5.88 -1.02 -14.04
N ALA A 116 6.67 -1.79 -13.28
CA ALA A 116 6.44 -3.20 -13.03
C ALA A 116 5.19 -3.53 -12.20
N LEU A 117 4.58 -2.54 -11.51
CA LEU A 117 3.27 -2.71 -10.88
C LEU A 117 2.12 -2.86 -11.89
N HIS A 118 2.34 -2.50 -13.16
CA HIS A 118 1.41 -2.76 -14.26
C HIS A 118 1.45 -4.23 -14.70
N THR A 119 0.98 -5.10 -13.81
CA THR A 119 0.89 -6.54 -14.04
C THR A 119 -0.43 -7.07 -13.49
N ASP A 120 -0.97 -8.11 -14.10
CA ASP A 120 -2.09 -8.90 -13.61
C ASP A 120 -1.64 -10.07 -12.70
N CYS A 121 -0.33 -10.36 -12.65
CA CYS A 121 0.25 -11.38 -11.79
C CYS A 121 0.40 -10.87 -10.35
N ILE A 122 -0.46 -11.39 -9.46
CA ILE A 122 -0.51 -11.02 -8.04
C ILE A 122 0.83 -11.28 -7.35
N GLN A 123 1.51 -12.38 -7.68
CA GLN A 123 2.79 -12.77 -7.05
C GLN A 123 3.90 -11.76 -7.38
N VAL A 124 3.99 -11.34 -8.64
CA VAL A 124 4.95 -10.31 -9.07
C VAL A 124 4.59 -8.97 -8.44
N GLY A 125 3.33 -8.55 -8.54
CA GLY A 125 2.86 -7.30 -7.94
C GLY A 125 3.19 -7.21 -6.45
N ASN A 126 2.87 -8.24 -5.67
CA ASN A 126 3.17 -8.29 -4.24
C ASN A 126 4.68 -8.23 -3.94
N ALA A 127 5.53 -8.90 -4.73
CA ALA A 127 6.97 -8.85 -4.52
C ALA A 127 7.54 -7.46 -4.82
N VAL A 128 7.06 -6.80 -5.88
CA VAL A 128 7.43 -5.41 -6.21
C VAL A 128 6.94 -4.43 -5.15
N CYS A 129 5.74 -4.64 -4.59
CA CYS A 129 5.22 -3.83 -3.49
C CYS A 129 6.14 -3.86 -2.26
N GLN A 130 6.73 -5.01 -1.92
CA GLN A 130 7.69 -5.11 -0.80
C GLN A 130 8.96 -4.29 -1.06
N VAL A 131 9.45 -4.27 -2.30
CA VAL A 131 10.60 -3.43 -2.68
C VAL A 131 10.26 -1.95 -2.56
N LEU A 132 9.14 -1.53 -3.14
CA LEU A 132 8.70 -0.13 -3.13
C LEU A 132 8.39 0.38 -1.72
N ALA A 133 7.76 -0.45 -0.87
CA ALA A 133 7.52 -0.13 0.53
C ALA A 133 8.83 0.11 1.27
N LYS A 134 9.81 -0.81 1.15
CA LYS A 134 11.12 -0.64 1.78
C LYS A 134 11.85 0.61 1.30
N LEU A 135 11.84 0.87 -0.01
CA LEU A 135 12.41 2.11 -0.57
C LEU A 135 11.70 3.36 -0.03
N GLY A 136 10.38 3.31 0.13
CA GLY A 136 9.60 4.37 0.76
C GLY A 136 10.04 4.66 2.20
N VAL A 137 10.27 3.62 3.01
CA VAL A 137 10.77 3.74 4.39
C VAL A 137 12.16 4.39 4.45
N ILE A 138 13.03 4.07 3.47
CA ILE A 138 14.40 4.59 3.39
C ILE A 138 14.44 6.05 2.92
N GLU A 139 13.65 6.40 1.91
CA GLU A 139 13.78 7.67 1.15
C GLU A 139 12.79 8.76 1.56
N LEU A 140 11.56 8.44 1.98
CA LEU A 140 10.55 9.48 2.27
C LEU A 140 10.95 10.39 3.43
N ARG A 141 11.69 9.88 4.42
CA ARG A 141 12.24 10.71 5.51
C ARG A 141 13.28 11.72 5.04
N SER A 142 13.98 11.43 3.95
CA SER A 142 14.96 12.32 3.33
C SER A 142 14.33 13.28 2.30
N MET A 143 12.99 13.38 2.26
CA MET A 143 12.25 14.09 1.21
C MET A 143 12.59 13.61 -0.22
N GLU A 144 13.02 12.35 -0.33
CA GLU A 144 13.26 11.66 -1.59
C GLU A 144 12.06 10.74 -1.91
N PHE A 145 11.91 10.39 -3.19
CA PHE A 145 10.82 9.55 -3.69
C PHE A 145 9.39 10.09 -3.46
N GLU A 146 9.21 11.41 -3.43
CA GLU A 146 7.88 12.05 -3.27
C GLU A 146 6.85 11.61 -4.33
N GLY A 147 7.30 11.11 -5.48
CA GLY A 147 6.44 10.58 -6.54
C GLY A 147 5.78 9.23 -6.22
N LEU A 148 6.20 8.51 -5.16
CA LEU A 148 5.66 7.19 -4.81
C LEU A 148 4.16 7.25 -4.49
N LEU A 149 3.77 8.04 -3.48
CA LEU A 149 2.38 8.07 -3.02
C LEU A 149 1.40 8.60 -4.09
N PRO A 150 1.71 9.67 -4.85
CA PRO A 150 0.88 10.10 -5.96
C PRO A 150 0.72 9.03 -7.05
N ALA A 151 1.78 8.31 -7.40
CA ALA A 151 1.71 7.24 -8.40
C ALA A 151 0.80 6.09 -7.94
N LEU A 152 0.92 5.67 -6.67
CA LEU A 152 0.04 4.64 -6.10
C LEU A 152 -1.42 5.11 -6.04
N GLN A 153 -1.66 6.35 -5.63
CA GLN A 153 -3.00 6.95 -5.63
C GLN A 153 -3.60 6.99 -7.04
N GLU A 154 -2.81 7.36 -8.05
CA GLU A 154 -3.24 7.39 -9.45
C GLU A 154 -3.65 6.00 -9.94
N MET A 155 -2.88 4.94 -9.62
CA MET A 155 -3.24 3.56 -9.98
C MET A 155 -4.58 3.15 -9.37
N VAL A 156 -4.86 3.53 -8.11
CA VAL A 156 -6.16 3.27 -7.48
C VAL A 156 -7.26 4.07 -8.18
N GLN A 157 -7.03 5.34 -8.49
CA GLN A 157 -8.00 6.16 -9.22
C GLN A 157 -8.35 5.56 -10.59
N GLN A 158 -7.35 5.10 -11.34
CA GLN A 158 -7.55 4.43 -12.63
C GLN A 158 -8.35 3.12 -12.45
N ALA A 159 -8.05 2.34 -11.42
CA ALA A 159 -8.78 1.12 -11.09
C ALA A 159 -10.26 1.38 -10.76
N VAL A 160 -10.59 2.49 -10.12
CA VAL A 160 -11.98 2.85 -9.79
C VAL A 160 -12.72 3.40 -11.02
N SER A 161 -12.03 4.15 -11.88
CA SER A 161 -12.62 4.81 -13.06
C SER A 161 -12.73 3.92 -14.32
N CYS A 162 -12.24 2.68 -14.30
CA CYS A 162 -12.12 1.84 -15.49
C CYS A 162 -13.43 1.17 -15.98
N GLN A 163 -14.62 1.66 -15.60
CA GLN A 163 -15.91 1.01 -15.91
C GLN A 163 -16.22 0.89 -17.41
N GLN A 164 -15.74 1.85 -18.22
CA GLN A 164 -16.01 1.91 -19.67
C GLN A 164 -14.92 1.23 -20.53
N GLN A 165 -13.90 0.64 -19.90
CA GLN A 165 -12.79 0.02 -20.61
C GLN A 165 -13.13 -1.40 -21.10
N GLN A 166 -12.36 -1.90 -22.06
CA GLN A 166 -12.45 -3.31 -22.48
C GLN A 166 -12.19 -4.25 -21.29
N GLN A 167 -12.82 -5.42 -21.27
CA GLN A 167 -12.80 -6.34 -20.13
C GLN A 167 -11.37 -6.71 -19.67
N GLN A 168 -10.45 -6.99 -20.60
CA GLN A 168 -9.07 -7.33 -20.26
C GLN A 168 -8.32 -6.14 -19.65
N GLN A 169 -8.48 -4.95 -20.22
CA GLN A 169 -7.89 -3.72 -19.68
C GLN A 169 -8.46 -3.38 -18.30
N GLN A 170 -9.76 -3.59 -18.10
CA GLN A 170 -10.41 -3.43 -16.81
C GLN A 170 -9.82 -4.36 -15.74
N GLN A 171 -9.61 -5.64 -16.06
CA GLN A 171 -8.99 -6.60 -15.13
C GLN A 171 -7.57 -6.20 -14.73
N LEU A 172 -6.76 -5.76 -15.69
CA LEU A 172 -5.41 -5.25 -15.44
C LEU A 172 -5.45 -4.02 -14.52
N LEU A 173 -6.27 -3.01 -14.82
CA LEU A 173 -6.36 -1.80 -14.00
C LEU A 173 -6.84 -2.12 -12.57
N LYS A 174 -7.79 -3.04 -12.40
CA LYS A 174 -8.19 -3.53 -11.07
C LYS A 174 -7.03 -4.22 -10.34
N ALA A 175 -6.22 -5.03 -11.04
CA ALA A 175 -5.02 -5.63 -10.46
C ALA A 175 -3.99 -4.56 -10.03
N CYS A 176 -3.71 -3.57 -10.87
CA CYS A 176 -2.83 -2.45 -10.53
C CYS A 176 -3.31 -1.69 -9.30
N GLY A 177 -4.61 -1.38 -9.21
CA GLY A 177 -5.19 -0.72 -8.04
C GLY A 177 -5.05 -1.54 -6.75
N ARG A 178 -5.24 -2.87 -6.84
CA ARG A 178 -5.00 -3.77 -5.70
C ARG A 178 -3.53 -3.80 -5.31
N HIS A 179 -2.61 -3.88 -6.27
CA HIS A 179 -1.17 -3.79 -6.00
C HIS A 179 -0.81 -2.46 -5.33
N ALA A 180 -1.37 -1.35 -5.80
CA ALA A 180 -1.11 -0.04 -5.22
C ALA A 180 -1.57 0.03 -3.75
N LEU A 181 -2.77 -0.47 -3.44
CA LEU A 181 -3.26 -0.54 -2.06
C LEU A 181 -2.41 -1.50 -1.20
N THR A 182 -1.99 -2.64 -1.74
CA THR A 182 -1.05 -3.55 -1.04
C THR A 182 0.29 -2.88 -0.75
N CYS A 183 0.83 -2.11 -1.70
CA CYS A 183 2.06 -1.35 -1.49
C CYS A 183 1.91 -0.29 -0.38
N LEU A 184 0.76 0.41 -0.35
CA LEU A 184 0.43 1.34 0.72
C LEU A 184 0.31 0.64 2.08
N ALA A 185 -0.27 -0.57 2.11
CA ALA A 185 -0.36 -1.37 3.32
C ALA A 185 1.04 -1.75 3.85
N TYR A 186 1.92 -2.31 3.02
CA TYR A 186 3.28 -2.66 3.43
C TYR A 186 4.11 -1.44 3.86
N LEU A 187 3.96 -0.31 3.17
CA LEU A 187 4.62 0.93 3.57
C LEU A 187 4.13 1.41 4.94
N CYS A 188 2.81 1.46 5.16
CA CYS A 188 2.26 1.89 6.44
C CYS A 188 2.57 0.90 7.58
N GLU A 189 2.65 -0.40 7.29
CA GLU A 189 3.07 -1.43 8.23
C GLU A 189 4.50 -1.18 8.72
N GLU A 190 5.48 -1.08 7.80
CA GLU A 190 6.88 -0.83 8.18
C GLU A 190 7.05 0.53 8.88
N LEU A 191 6.32 1.57 8.49
CA LEU A 191 6.36 2.86 9.19
C LEU A 191 5.70 2.77 10.58
N ALA A 192 4.66 1.97 10.75
CA ALA A 192 3.98 1.81 12.03
C ALA A 192 4.86 1.04 13.03
N ASP A 193 5.68 0.09 12.57
CA ASP A 193 6.68 -0.58 13.40
C ASP A 193 7.65 0.43 14.02
N ILE A 194 8.09 1.43 13.24
CA ILE A 194 8.97 2.49 13.73
C ILE A 194 8.30 3.36 14.79
N VAL A 195 7.02 3.70 14.59
CA VAL A 195 6.23 4.38 15.61
C VAL A 195 6.14 3.54 16.89
N SER A 196 5.99 2.22 16.76
CA SER A 196 5.93 1.31 17.91
C SER A 196 7.25 1.25 18.70
N GLU A 197 8.38 1.57 18.07
CA GLU A 197 9.70 1.69 18.71
C GLU A 197 9.90 3.04 19.45
N GLY A 198 8.92 3.95 19.36
CA GLY A 198 8.85 5.16 20.19
C GLY A 198 8.97 6.49 19.42
N GLU A 199 9.04 6.48 18.09
CA GLU A 199 9.00 7.69 17.28
C GLU A 199 7.58 8.30 17.21
N ASP A 200 7.47 9.63 17.11
CA ASP A 200 6.18 10.28 16.95
C ASP A 200 5.60 10.01 15.54
N PRO A 201 4.32 9.60 15.40
CA PRO A 201 3.71 9.30 14.10
C PRO A 201 3.83 10.45 13.08
N SER A 202 3.74 11.70 13.52
CA SER A 202 3.78 12.87 12.64
C SER A 202 5.18 13.18 12.12
N GLU A 203 6.22 12.74 12.84
CA GLU A 203 7.63 12.83 12.42
C GLU A 203 7.98 11.72 11.43
N VAL A 204 7.47 10.50 11.65
CA VAL A 204 7.67 9.35 10.74
C VAL A 204 6.91 9.54 9.44
N PHE A 205 5.66 10.00 9.50
CA PHE A 205 4.79 10.14 8.34
C PHE A 205 3.90 11.39 8.44
N SER A 206 4.25 12.42 7.67
CA SER A 206 3.54 13.70 7.69
C SER A 206 2.03 13.57 7.41
N GLU A 207 1.24 14.47 7.97
CA GLU A 207 -0.22 14.53 7.72
C GLU A 207 -0.56 14.63 6.23
N GLN A 208 0.22 15.39 5.44
CA GLN A 208 -0.01 15.52 4.00
C GLN A 208 0.10 14.16 3.29
N ARG A 209 1.14 13.37 3.62
CA ARG A 209 1.33 12.03 3.05
C ARG A 209 0.24 11.07 3.53
N CYS A 210 -0.14 11.14 4.82
CA CYS A 210 -1.27 10.39 5.35
C CYS A 210 -2.58 10.68 4.59
N ASN A 211 -2.85 11.96 4.28
CA ASN A 211 -4.04 12.35 3.52
C ASN A 211 -4.07 11.76 2.11
N VAL A 212 -2.91 11.65 1.44
CA VAL A 212 -2.80 10.99 0.12
C VAL A 212 -3.17 9.51 0.24
N VAL A 213 -2.62 8.82 1.25
CA VAL A 213 -2.92 7.40 1.52
C VAL A 213 -4.40 7.19 1.84
N LEU A 214 -4.96 7.98 2.77
CA LEU A 214 -6.37 7.91 3.14
C LEU A 214 -7.28 8.17 1.95
N THR A 215 -6.93 9.12 1.07
CA THR A 215 -7.69 9.36 -0.16
C THR A 215 -7.68 8.14 -1.07
N ALA A 216 -6.52 7.52 -1.32
CA ALA A 216 -6.42 6.31 -2.14
C ALA A 216 -7.23 5.15 -1.53
N VAL A 217 -7.09 4.92 -0.23
CA VAL A 217 -7.83 3.91 0.54
C VAL A 217 -9.34 4.10 0.39
N LEU A 218 -9.83 5.32 0.61
CA LEU A 218 -11.26 5.61 0.59
C LEU A 218 -11.84 5.57 -0.83
N LEU A 219 -11.03 5.82 -1.87
CA LEU A 219 -11.40 5.56 -3.26
C LEU A 219 -11.56 4.06 -3.50
N GLY A 220 -10.59 3.24 -3.08
CA GLY A 220 -10.65 1.79 -3.24
C GLY A 220 -11.80 1.13 -2.48
N LEU A 221 -12.11 1.62 -1.27
CA LEU A 221 -13.18 1.08 -0.42
C LEU A 221 -14.60 1.31 -1.01
N LYS A 222 -14.76 2.37 -1.81
CA LYS A 222 -16.03 2.67 -2.51
C LYS A 222 -16.28 1.79 -3.73
N ASP A 223 -15.25 1.12 -4.23
CA ASP A 223 -15.37 0.33 -5.44
C ASP A 223 -16.21 -0.94 -5.21
N PRO A 224 -17.03 -1.38 -6.19
CA PRO A 224 -17.80 -2.61 -6.05
C PRO A 224 -16.93 -3.87 -6.02
N ASP A 225 -15.68 -3.85 -6.50
CA ASP A 225 -14.79 -5.02 -6.47
C ASP A 225 -14.40 -5.38 -5.02
N PRO A 226 -14.83 -6.55 -4.50
CA PRO A 226 -14.52 -6.96 -3.14
C PRO A 226 -13.01 -7.06 -2.88
N GLN A 227 -12.22 -7.43 -3.89
CA GLN A 227 -10.77 -7.56 -3.73
C GLN A 227 -10.11 -6.20 -3.55
N LEU A 228 -10.62 -5.16 -4.22
CA LEU A 228 -10.15 -3.78 -4.04
C LEU A 228 -10.54 -3.26 -2.65
N LYS A 229 -11.75 -3.55 -2.17
CA LYS A 229 -12.18 -3.21 -0.81
C LYS A 229 -11.30 -3.85 0.26
N VAL A 230 -10.98 -5.15 0.13
CA VAL A 230 -10.11 -5.85 1.09
C VAL A 230 -8.71 -5.22 1.13
N ALA A 231 -8.12 -4.93 -0.04
CA ALA A 231 -6.82 -4.28 -0.10
C ALA A 231 -6.86 -2.87 0.53
N ALA A 232 -7.94 -2.11 0.30
CA ALA A 232 -8.14 -0.80 0.89
C ALA A 232 -8.27 -0.85 2.41
N LEU A 233 -9.06 -1.79 2.95
CA LEU A 233 -9.22 -1.97 4.40
C LEU A 233 -7.90 -2.40 5.05
N ARG A 234 -7.12 -3.28 4.42
CA ARG A 234 -5.80 -3.64 4.94
C ARG A 234 -4.83 -2.45 4.96
N ALA A 235 -4.84 -1.63 3.92
CA ALA A 235 -4.05 -0.39 3.92
C ALA A 235 -4.54 0.61 4.99
N LEU A 236 -5.86 0.72 5.18
CA LEU A 236 -6.45 1.55 6.23
C LEU A 236 -5.99 1.12 7.62
N TYR A 237 -6.04 -0.18 7.91
CA TYR A 237 -5.65 -0.74 9.20
C TYR A 237 -4.28 -0.21 9.65
N HIS A 238 -3.26 -0.28 8.80
CA HIS A 238 -1.93 0.23 9.11
C HIS A 238 -1.85 1.76 9.08
N ALA A 239 -2.59 2.42 8.18
CA ALA A 239 -2.60 3.88 8.07
C ALA A 239 -3.24 4.59 9.28
N LEU A 240 -4.10 3.91 10.05
CA LEU A 240 -4.80 4.48 11.21
C LEU A 240 -3.86 5.04 12.28
N VAL A 241 -2.65 4.49 12.43
CA VAL A 241 -1.63 4.99 13.38
C VAL A 241 -1.25 6.46 13.09
N PHE A 242 -1.25 6.84 11.81
CA PHE A 242 -0.88 8.19 11.34
C PHE A 242 -2.07 9.15 11.22
N ALA A 243 -3.30 8.63 11.29
CA ALA A 243 -4.52 9.40 11.03
C ALA A 243 -4.99 10.28 12.21
N LYS A 244 -4.15 10.51 13.23
CA LYS A 244 -4.53 11.28 14.43
C LYS A 244 -5.04 12.68 14.08
N GLY A 245 -4.39 13.36 13.13
CA GLY A 245 -4.85 14.67 12.62
C GLY A 245 -6.26 14.58 12.02
N ASN A 246 -6.53 13.55 11.24
CA ASN A 246 -7.83 13.32 10.59
C ASN A 246 -8.95 13.00 11.60
N PHE A 247 -8.64 12.24 12.65
CA PHE A 247 -9.60 11.85 13.68
C PHE A 247 -9.87 12.97 14.70
N ASN A 248 -8.88 13.83 14.96
CA ASN A 248 -8.96 14.91 15.95
C ASN A 248 -9.51 16.23 15.40
N LYS A 249 -9.66 16.38 14.07
CA LYS A 249 -10.36 17.54 13.48
C LYS A 249 -11.78 17.60 14.05
N LYS A 250 -12.02 18.57 14.94
CA LYS A 250 -13.28 18.75 15.67
C LYS A 250 -14.41 19.20 14.76
N VAL A 251 -15.61 18.77 15.12
CA VAL A 251 -16.86 19.48 14.82
C VAL A 251 -16.73 20.88 15.36
N LEU A 252 -16.73 21.87 14.46
CA LEU A 252 -17.09 23.23 14.85
C LEU A 252 -18.50 23.12 15.44
N SER A 253 -18.59 23.21 16.76
CA SER A 253 -19.87 23.32 17.43
C SER A 253 -20.59 24.55 16.86
N THR A 254 -21.92 24.59 16.97
CA THR A 254 -22.68 25.79 16.61
C THR A 254 -22.16 27.04 17.32
N SER A 255 -21.61 26.91 18.53
CA SER A 255 -20.87 27.97 19.23
C SER A 255 -19.60 28.43 18.52
N ASP A 256 -18.77 27.51 17.99
CA ASP A 256 -17.52 27.84 17.29
C ASP A 256 -17.78 28.57 15.94
N ILE A 257 -18.93 28.29 15.31
CA ILE A 257 -19.40 28.99 14.10
C ILE A 257 -19.75 30.46 14.39
N PHE A 258 -20.27 30.77 15.59
CA PHE A 258 -20.63 32.13 15.99
C PHE A 258 -19.41 33.01 16.35
N GLU A 259 -18.29 32.40 16.73
CA GLU A 259 -17.03 33.11 17.01
C GLU A 259 -16.22 33.38 15.73
N ASN A 260 -16.38 32.59 14.67
CA ASN A 260 -15.70 32.81 13.40
C ASN A 260 -16.36 33.94 12.58
N THR A 261 -15.68 35.09 12.47
CA THR A 261 -16.18 36.33 11.84
C THR A 261 -16.61 36.16 10.38
N PHE A 262 -16.02 35.21 9.65
CA PHE A 262 -16.35 34.92 8.27
C PHE A 262 -17.60 34.04 8.16
N ALA A 263 -17.69 32.99 8.97
CA ALA A 263 -18.86 32.12 9.03
C ALA A 263 -20.11 32.88 9.50
N ARG A 264 -19.96 33.81 10.45
CA ARG A 264 -21.03 34.70 10.93
C ARG A 264 -21.66 35.56 9.84
N LYS A 265 -20.85 36.10 8.91
CA LYS A 265 -21.34 36.89 7.75
C LYS A 265 -22.11 36.04 6.73
N ILE A 266 -21.76 34.76 6.60
CA ILE A 266 -22.46 33.82 5.72
C ILE A 266 -23.78 33.37 6.39
N VAL A 267 -23.75 33.08 7.70
CA VAL A 267 -24.93 32.68 8.49
C VAL A 267 -25.98 33.80 8.55
N GLN A 268 -25.57 35.05 8.70
CA GLN A 268 -26.49 36.21 8.70
C GLN A 268 -27.21 36.45 7.35
N ARG A 269 -26.78 35.80 6.27
CA ARG A 269 -27.37 35.95 4.92
C ARG A 269 -28.29 34.78 4.53
N LEU A 270 -28.39 33.74 5.34
CA LEU A 270 -29.20 32.56 5.06
C LEU A 270 -30.54 32.64 5.82
N GLN A 271 -31.65 32.24 5.17
CA GLN A 271 -32.97 32.20 5.80
C GLN A 271 -33.01 31.16 6.94
N PRO A 272 -33.82 31.37 7.99
CA PRO A 272 -33.90 30.48 9.17
C PRO A 272 -34.17 29.01 8.81
N ASP A 273 -34.95 28.78 7.76
CA ASP A 273 -35.41 27.46 7.32
C ASP A 273 -34.29 26.65 6.65
N CYS A 274 -33.20 27.31 6.22
CA CYS A 274 -32.00 26.67 5.71
C CYS A 274 -31.13 26.09 6.83
N TRP A 275 -31.40 26.41 8.11
CA TRP A 275 -30.64 25.88 9.25
C TRP A 275 -30.70 24.35 9.31
N GLY A 276 -31.88 23.76 9.08
CA GLY A 276 -32.06 22.31 9.06
C GLY A 276 -31.38 21.61 7.86
N LEU A 277 -31.19 22.33 6.75
CA LEU A 277 -30.45 21.85 5.59
C LEU A 277 -28.94 22.01 5.79
N LEU A 278 -28.48 23.06 6.47
CA LEU A 278 -27.07 23.25 6.84
C LEU A 278 -26.64 22.27 7.92
N GLN A 279 -27.48 21.97 8.93
CA GLN A 279 -27.25 20.88 9.88
C GLN A 279 -27.18 19.51 9.18
N LYS A 280 -27.89 19.32 8.06
CA LYS A 280 -27.84 18.10 7.23
C LYS A 280 -26.75 18.10 6.16
N GLN A 281 -26.14 19.24 5.83
CA GLN A 281 -25.15 19.37 4.74
C GLN A 281 -23.76 19.87 5.17
N ARG A 282 -23.51 20.28 6.41
CA ARG A 282 -22.23 20.89 6.79
C ARG A 282 -21.40 20.02 7.74
N PHE A 283 -20.20 19.70 7.22
CA PHE A 283 -19.05 19.04 7.84
C PHE A 283 -19.19 17.53 8.02
N ARG A 284 -19.10 16.78 6.91
CA ARG A 284 -18.58 15.40 6.99
C ARG A 284 -17.10 15.53 7.34
N GLU A 285 -16.78 15.44 8.62
CA GLU A 285 -15.40 15.34 9.09
C GLU A 285 -14.75 14.07 8.56
N GLU A 286 -13.43 14.14 8.34
CA GLU A 286 -12.63 13.01 7.86
C GLU A 286 -12.84 11.77 8.75
N ARG A 287 -12.98 11.96 10.08
CA ARG A 287 -13.37 10.93 11.05
C ARG A 287 -14.69 10.24 10.71
N ASP A 288 -15.77 11.01 10.59
CA ASP A 288 -17.11 10.46 10.30
C ASP A 288 -17.09 9.64 9.03
N TYR A 289 -16.42 10.17 8.01
CA TYR A 289 -16.36 9.54 6.72
C TYR A 289 -15.55 8.23 6.77
N ILE A 290 -14.40 8.20 7.46
CA ILE A 290 -13.61 6.97 7.65
C ILE A 290 -14.42 5.93 8.44
N ILE A 291 -14.97 6.28 9.60
CA ILE A 291 -15.69 5.33 10.46
C ILE A 291 -16.92 4.77 9.74
N ASN A 292 -17.73 5.62 9.11
CA ASN A 292 -18.91 5.16 8.38
C ASN A 292 -18.54 4.26 7.19
N SER A 293 -17.47 4.57 6.45
CA SER A 293 -17.01 3.71 5.35
C SER A 293 -16.59 2.31 5.84
N VAL A 294 -15.92 2.24 7.00
CA VAL A 294 -15.53 0.96 7.60
C VAL A 294 -16.74 0.19 8.12
N VAL A 295 -17.66 0.86 8.82
CA VAL A 295 -18.89 0.24 9.34
C VAL A 295 -19.75 -0.31 8.19
N GLU A 296 -19.90 0.44 7.09
CA GLU A 296 -20.60 0.00 5.89
C GLU A 296 -19.94 -1.23 5.25
N ALA A 297 -18.60 -1.27 5.20
CA ALA A 297 -17.88 -2.44 4.71
C ALA A 297 -18.04 -3.68 5.61
N GLY A 298 -18.30 -3.47 6.90
CA GLY A 298 -18.61 -4.51 7.88
C GLY A 298 -20.05 -5.04 7.83
N ASP A 299 -20.91 -4.48 6.98
CA ASP A 299 -22.31 -4.92 6.84
C ASP A 299 -22.41 -6.37 6.32
N ALA A 300 -23.40 -7.12 6.83
CA ALA A 300 -23.63 -8.53 6.51
C ALA A 300 -23.88 -8.80 5.01
N THR A 301 -24.26 -7.78 4.23
CA THR A 301 -24.44 -7.87 2.77
C THR A 301 -23.13 -7.95 1.99
N ASN A 302 -22.00 -7.54 2.57
CA ASN A 302 -20.70 -7.62 1.92
C ASN A 302 -20.11 -9.05 1.98
N PRO A 303 -19.19 -9.42 1.09
CA PRO A 303 -18.47 -10.69 1.18
C PRO A 303 -17.71 -10.84 2.51
N SER A 304 -17.59 -12.08 3.01
CA SER A 304 -16.97 -12.37 4.31
C SER A 304 -15.54 -11.80 4.45
N ALA A 305 -14.74 -11.85 3.39
CA ALA A 305 -13.39 -11.28 3.39
C ALA A 305 -13.38 -9.75 3.63
N VAL A 306 -14.35 -9.03 3.07
CA VAL A 306 -14.50 -7.58 3.28
C VAL A 306 -14.93 -7.31 4.73
N GLN A 307 -15.88 -8.08 5.25
CA GLN A 307 -16.34 -7.94 6.63
C GLN A 307 -15.22 -8.18 7.65
N VAL A 308 -14.42 -9.23 7.47
CA VAL A 308 -13.28 -9.53 8.37
C VAL A 308 -12.27 -8.37 8.37
N ALA A 309 -11.86 -7.90 7.20
CA ALA A 309 -10.94 -6.77 7.11
C ALA A 309 -11.52 -5.47 7.69
N ALA A 310 -12.83 -5.28 7.60
CA ALA A 310 -13.52 -4.15 8.22
C ALA A 310 -13.54 -4.28 9.75
N PHE A 311 -13.73 -5.49 10.29
CA PHE A 311 -13.67 -5.73 11.73
C PHE A 311 -12.27 -5.45 12.30
N ASP A 312 -11.21 -5.84 11.58
CA ASP A 312 -9.83 -5.51 11.98
C ASP A 312 -9.64 -3.98 12.07
N CYS A 313 -10.17 -3.22 11.09
CA CYS A 313 -10.16 -1.76 11.15
C CYS A 313 -10.98 -1.21 12.33
N ILE A 314 -12.15 -1.78 12.65
CA ILE A 314 -12.96 -1.35 13.80
C ILE A 314 -12.20 -1.59 15.12
N VAL A 315 -11.51 -2.73 15.25
CA VAL A 315 -10.68 -3.03 16.42
C VAL A 315 -9.55 -2.01 16.53
N GLN A 316 -8.84 -1.73 15.43
CA GLN A 316 -7.76 -0.76 15.41
C GLN A 316 -8.24 0.65 15.76
N ILE A 317 -9.37 1.09 15.16
CA ILE A 317 -10.00 2.38 15.51
C ILE A 317 -10.36 2.43 16.99
N SER A 318 -10.85 1.32 17.56
CA SER A 318 -11.21 1.22 18.97
C SER A 318 -10.00 1.31 19.90
N GLN A 319 -8.84 0.80 19.48
CA GLN A 319 -7.60 0.87 20.24
C GLN A 319 -7.01 2.28 20.22
N GLU A 320 -6.95 2.91 19.04
CA GLU A 320 -6.29 4.20 18.85
C GLU A 320 -7.16 5.40 19.25
N TYR A 321 -8.48 5.30 19.09
CA TYR A 321 -9.39 6.45 19.11
C TYR A 321 -10.59 6.29 20.06
N TYR A 322 -10.50 5.42 21.06
CA TYR A 322 -11.62 5.08 21.97
C TYR A 322 -12.40 6.29 22.50
N SER A 323 -11.69 7.33 22.93
CA SER A 323 -12.28 8.57 23.49
C SER A 323 -13.16 9.34 22.50
N LEU A 324 -13.02 9.07 21.20
CA LEU A 324 -13.79 9.70 20.12
C LEU A 324 -14.97 8.84 19.66
N LEU A 325 -15.15 7.64 20.22
CA LEU A 325 -16.09 6.65 19.69
C LEU A 325 -17.51 6.71 20.24
N GLU A 326 -17.76 7.50 21.30
CA GLU A 326 -19.06 7.55 21.98
C GLU A 326 -20.24 7.72 21.00
N ALA A 327 -20.11 8.64 20.05
CA ALA A 327 -21.15 8.93 19.06
C ALA A 327 -21.38 7.78 18.04
N TYR A 328 -20.40 6.90 17.83
CA TYR A 328 -20.45 5.83 16.81
C TYR A 328 -20.83 4.47 17.40
N MET A 329 -20.83 4.32 18.73
CA MET A 329 -21.17 3.06 19.40
C MET A 329 -22.51 2.45 18.96
N PRO A 330 -23.58 3.22 18.68
CA PRO A 330 -24.84 2.66 18.16
C PRO A 330 -24.68 1.98 16.79
N ALA A 331 -23.82 2.49 15.92
CA ALA A 331 -23.57 1.95 14.58
C ALA A 331 -22.57 0.77 14.62
N MET A 332 -21.56 0.82 15.49
CA MET A 332 -20.57 -0.26 15.65
C MET A 332 -21.08 -1.46 16.46
N GLY A 333 -21.99 -1.23 17.40
CA GLY A 333 -22.51 -2.27 18.31
C GLY A 333 -23.21 -3.46 17.63
N PRO A 334 -24.08 -3.26 16.61
CA PRO A 334 -24.66 -4.34 15.82
C PRO A 334 -23.60 -5.16 15.07
N VAL A 335 -22.67 -4.48 14.40
CA VAL A 335 -21.57 -5.09 13.64
C VAL A 335 -20.70 -5.99 14.53
N ARG A 336 -20.37 -5.52 15.74
CA ARG A 336 -19.63 -6.31 16.74
C ARG A 336 -20.38 -7.57 17.19
N ARG A 337 -21.70 -7.47 17.39
CA ARG A 337 -22.54 -8.62 17.79
C ARG A 337 -22.66 -9.66 16.68
N GLU A 338 -22.71 -9.21 15.44
CA GLU A 338 -22.75 -10.06 14.25
C GLU A 338 -21.43 -10.79 14.04
N CYS A 339 -20.30 -10.09 14.17
CA CYS A 339 -18.96 -10.67 14.25
C CYS A 339 -18.93 -11.78 15.33
N SER A 340 -19.33 -11.46 16.56
CA SER A 340 -19.38 -12.44 17.66
C SER A 340 -20.29 -13.65 17.41
N ARG A 341 -21.26 -13.55 16.50
CA ARG A 341 -22.11 -14.68 16.07
C ARG A 341 -21.43 -15.49 14.98
N GLY A 342 -20.79 -14.84 14.01
CA GLY A 342 -20.00 -15.49 12.95
C GLY A 342 -18.84 -16.32 13.51
N TRP A 343 -18.06 -15.78 14.45
CA TRP A 343 -16.97 -16.52 15.11
C TRP A 343 -17.46 -17.74 15.89
N ARG A 344 -18.68 -17.67 16.47
CA ARG A 344 -19.30 -18.82 17.15
C ARG A 344 -19.78 -19.92 16.19
N GLN A 345 -20.12 -19.58 14.95
CA GLN A 345 -20.51 -20.56 13.94
C GLN A 345 -19.32 -21.26 13.29
N LEU A 346 -18.12 -20.66 13.33
CA LEU A 346 -16.88 -21.21 12.78
C LEU A 346 -16.11 -22.13 13.75
N HIS A 347 -16.65 -22.45 14.93
CA HIS A 347 -16.01 -23.31 15.95
C HIS A 347 -14.56 -22.89 16.30
N LEU A 348 -14.27 -21.59 16.33
CA LEU A 348 -12.99 -21.05 16.80
C LEU A 348 -12.98 -20.72 18.31
N PHE A 349 -13.89 -21.32 19.08
CA PHE A 349 -13.83 -21.42 20.54
C PHE A 349 -14.31 -22.79 20.99
#